data_AF-A0A8S1JRQ9-F1
#
_entry.id   AF-A0A8S1JRQ9-F1
#
_cell.length_a   1.000
_cell.length_b   1.000
_cell.length_c   1.000
_cell.angle_alpha   90.00
_cell.angle_beta   90.00
_cell.angle_gamma   90.00
#
_symmetry.space_group_name_H-M   'P 1'
#
loop_
_entity.id
_entity.type
_entity.pdbx_description
1 polymer ?
#
loop_
_entity_poly.entity_id
_entity_poly.type
_entity_poly.pdbx_seq_one_letter_code
_entity_poly.pdbx_strand_id
1 'polypeptide(L)'
;MFDPKKQLLVDDYLKIRTNQNIYCAGDICISSQNETKTAFAAEMQGEIIAYNLKHPNKQIKSYWIPNTYIISLGGWKAVFVFETFTFGGFIPYLMKLFIEVVVVNDFRGIIGFNTIHQIMNYIVYVMLYIYMIMQLLFAIAPLGSKIKQDQRVELKRIQQEIEEFKKQ
;
A
#
# COMPACT_ATOMS: atom_id res chain seq x y z
N MET A 1 -22.31 -3.62 29.49
CA MET A 1 -21.27 -2.66 29.96
C MET A 1 -19.90 -3.05 29.43
N PHE A 2 -19.56 -4.34 29.47
CA PHE A 2 -18.40 -4.89 28.79
C PHE A 2 -18.81 -6.07 27.90
N ASP A 3 -17.98 -6.44 26.94
CA ASP A 3 -18.09 -7.71 26.22
C ASP A 3 -17.60 -8.89 27.09
N PRO A 4 -17.75 -10.16 26.65
CA PRO A 4 -17.24 -11.32 27.38
C PRO A 4 -15.73 -11.30 27.65
N LYS A 5 -14.95 -10.55 26.86
CA LYS A 5 -13.51 -10.35 27.04
C LYS A 5 -13.17 -9.14 27.92
N LYS A 6 -14.16 -8.54 28.58
CA LYS A 6 -14.04 -7.36 29.45
C LYS A 6 -13.63 -6.07 28.72
N GLN A 7 -13.94 -5.96 27.43
CA GLN A 7 -13.74 -4.75 26.61
C GLN A 7 -14.95 -3.82 26.68
N LEU A 8 -14.73 -2.51 26.61
CA LEU A 8 -15.79 -1.50 26.61
C LEU A 8 -16.53 -1.49 25.28
N LEU A 9 -17.87 -1.63 25.32
CA LEU A 9 -18.73 -1.54 24.13
C LEU A 9 -18.89 -0.07 23.73
N VAL A 10 -18.50 0.27 22.49
CA VAL A 10 -18.75 1.60 21.91
C VAL A 10 -19.81 1.58 20.81
N ASP A 11 -20.32 2.76 20.47
CA ASP A 11 -21.14 2.98 19.26
C ASP A 11 -20.27 3.33 18.03
N ASP A 12 -20.92 3.61 16.91
CA ASP A 12 -20.25 3.94 15.65
C ASP A 12 -19.52 5.30 15.70
N TYR A 13 -19.66 6.06 16.78
CA TYR A 13 -18.96 7.34 17.01
C TYR A 13 -17.91 7.24 18.12
N LEU A 14 -17.59 6.01 18.54
CA LEU A 14 -16.61 5.67 19.57
C LEU A 14 -16.97 6.15 20.99
N LYS A 15 -18.26 6.39 21.24
CA LYS A 15 -18.76 6.71 22.58
C LYS A 15 -19.13 5.44 23.31
N ILE A 16 -18.89 5.37 24.61
CA ILE A 16 -19.33 4.22 25.40
C ILE A 16 -20.85 4.19 25.46
N ARG A 17 -21.45 3.01 25.26
CA ARG A 17 -22.92 2.89 25.14
C ARG A 17 -23.69 3.35 26.39
N THR A 18 -23.05 3.35 27.56
CA THR A 18 -23.66 3.78 28.83
C THR A 18 -23.53 5.28 29.11
N ASN A 19 -22.66 6.00 28.40
CA ASN A 19 -22.44 7.43 28.63
C ASN A 19 -21.94 8.12 27.34
N GLN A 20 -22.76 9.01 26.79
CA GLN A 20 -22.50 9.70 25.53
C GLN A 20 -21.44 10.81 25.61
N ASN A 21 -20.92 11.10 26.80
CA ASN A 21 -19.85 12.07 27.04
C ASN A 21 -18.47 11.40 27.22
N ILE A 22 -18.41 10.06 27.24
CA ILE A 22 -17.16 9.32 27.40
C ILE A 22 -16.87 8.57 26.10
N TYR A 23 -15.65 8.76 25.59
CA TYR A 23 -15.15 8.11 24.39
C TYR A 23 -14.14 7.02 24.76
N CYS A 24 -13.95 6.05 23.87
CA CYS A 24 -12.97 4.99 24.08
C CYS A 24 -12.29 4.61 22.75
N ALA A 25 -10.99 4.35 22.81
CA ALA A 25 -10.15 3.95 21.67
C ALA A 25 -9.13 2.87 22.09
N GLY A 26 -8.57 2.20 21.10
CA GLY A 26 -7.55 1.17 21.22
C GLY A 26 -8.08 -0.16 21.76
N ASP A 27 -7.15 -0.94 22.31
CA ASP A 27 -7.36 -2.34 22.66
C ASP A 27 -8.40 -2.57 23.78
N ILE A 28 -8.70 -1.53 24.57
CA ILE A 28 -9.62 -1.59 25.70
C ILE A 28 -11.10 -1.54 25.29
N CYS A 29 -11.41 -1.11 24.05
CA CYS A 29 -12.78 -1.07 23.53
C CYS A 29 -13.01 -1.96 22.32
N ILE A 30 -14.29 -2.25 22.08
CA ILE A 30 -14.78 -2.96 20.92
C ILE A 30 -15.89 -2.15 20.24
N SER A 31 -15.68 -1.87 18.96
CA SER A 31 -16.64 -1.20 18.10
C SER A 31 -17.62 -2.20 17.48
N SER A 32 -18.66 -1.71 16.80
CA SER A 32 -19.57 -2.51 15.98
C SER A 32 -18.85 -3.26 14.85
N GLN A 33 -17.73 -2.73 14.36
CA GLN A 33 -16.94 -3.34 13.30
C GLN A 33 -16.11 -4.55 13.77
N ASN A 34 -15.85 -4.67 15.07
CA ASN A 34 -15.00 -5.72 15.66
C ASN A 34 -13.65 -5.86 14.92
N GLU A 35 -13.01 -4.72 14.66
CA GLU A 35 -11.74 -4.64 13.95
C GLU A 35 -10.59 -5.28 14.74
N THR A 36 -9.56 -5.72 14.00
CA THR A 36 -8.33 -6.21 14.61
C THR A 36 -7.62 -5.11 15.39
N LYS A 37 -7.23 -5.44 16.62
CA LYS A 37 -6.56 -4.52 17.56
C LYS A 37 -5.13 -4.26 17.11
N THR A 38 -4.95 -3.13 16.43
CA THR A 38 -3.69 -2.68 15.82
C THR A 38 -3.44 -1.22 16.15
N ALA A 39 -2.18 -0.78 16.10
CA ALA A 39 -1.81 0.63 16.29
C ALA A 39 -2.53 1.54 15.27
N PHE A 40 -2.63 1.11 14.01
CA PHE A 40 -3.37 1.84 12.96
C PHE A 40 -4.85 2.01 13.33
N ALA A 41 -5.51 0.95 13.81
CA ALA A 41 -6.91 1.06 14.24
C ALA A 41 -7.07 2.03 15.41
N ALA A 42 -6.17 1.98 16.40
CA ALA A 42 -6.18 2.88 17.54
C ALA A 42 -5.94 4.35 17.15
N GLU A 43 -5.03 4.60 16.19
CA GLU A 43 -4.76 5.93 15.63
C GLU A 43 -6.01 6.49 14.94
N MET A 44 -6.62 5.72 14.03
CA MET A 44 -7.85 6.12 13.33
C MET A 44 -9.02 6.38 14.30
N GLN A 45 -9.12 5.60 15.37
CA GLN A 45 -10.10 5.85 16.44
C GLN A 45 -9.85 7.18 17.14
N GLY A 46 -8.59 7.45 17.52
CA GLY A 46 -8.18 8.71 18.11
C GLY A 46 -8.49 9.92 17.22
N GLU A 47 -8.20 9.83 15.92
CA GLU A 47 -8.48 10.90 14.95
C GLU A 47 -9.98 11.21 14.85
N ILE A 48 -10.83 10.18 14.83
CA ILE A 48 -12.28 10.36 14.73
C ILE A 48 -12.85 10.96 16.02
N ILE A 49 -12.38 10.50 17.19
CA ILE A 49 -12.76 11.10 18.48
C ILE A 49 -12.36 12.58 18.51
N ALA A 50 -11.11 12.90 18.14
CA ALA A 50 -10.62 14.27 18.10
C ALA A 50 -11.43 15.15 17.13
N TYR A 51 -11.77 14.62 15.95
CA TYR A 51 -12.61 15.29 14.98
C TYR A 51 -14.01 15.61 15.56
N ASN A 52 -14.66 14.61 16.18
CA ASN A 52 -16.00 14.75 16.74
C ASN A 52 -16.03 15.73 17.93
N LEU A 53 -15.00 15.70 18.79
CA LEU A 53 -14.86 16.64 19.90
C LEU A 53 -14.63 18.08 19.43
N LYS A 54 -13.89 18.28 18.34
CA LYS A 54 -13.63 19.61 17.76
C LYS A 54 -14.85 20.19 17.03
N HIS A 55 -15.80 19.34 16.62
CA HIS A 55 -16.95 19.73 15.82
C HIS A 55 -18.30 19.24 16.39
N PRO A 56 -18.64 19.61 17.65
CA PRO A 56 -19.82 19.06 18.34
C PRO A 56 -21.16 19.45 17.69
N ASN A 57 -21.19 20.53 16.92
CA ASN A 57 -22.39 21.06 16.25
C ASN A 57 -22.45 20.73 14.75
N LYS A 58 -21.51 19.91 14.24
CA LYS A 58 -21.52 19.44 12.85
C LYS A 58 -21.96 17.99 12.79
N GLN A 59 -22.12 17.47 11.58
CA GLN A 59 -22.32 16.05 11.37
C GLN A 59 -21.13 15.27 11.93
N ILE A 60 -21.39 14.51 12.99
CA ILE A 60 -20.41 13.64 13.62
C ILE A 60 -19.95 12.55 12.63
N LYS A 61 -18.66 12.28 12.62
CA LYS A 61 -18.02 11.29 11.76
C LYS A 61 -18.12 9.92 12.41
N SER A 62 -18.71 8.97 11.71
CA SER A 62 -18.73 7.57 12.12
C SER A 62 -17.39 6.91 11.87
N TYR A 63 -17.05 5.94 12.72
CA TYR A 63 -15.88 5.11 12.62
C TYR A 63 -16.09 3.95 11.68
N TRP A 64 -15.18 3.84 10.73
CA TRP A 64 -15.04 2.70 9.84
C TRP A 64 -13.62 2.69 9.28
N ILE A 65 -12.97 1.53 9.27
CA ILE A 65 -11.66 1.34 8.64
C ILE A 65 -11.62 0.03 7.87
N PRO A 66 -10.91 -0.07 6.74
CA PRO A 66 -10.76 -1.35 6.07
C PRO A 66 -9.79 -2.27 6.81
N ASN A 67 -10.01 -3.57 6.74
CA ASN A 67 -9.06 -4.56 7.26
C ASN A 67 -7.79 -4.55 6.40
N THR A 68 -6.74 -3.89 6.89
CA THR A 68 -5.49 -3.72 6.15
C THR A 68 -4.31 -4.19 6.98
N TYR A 69 -3.49 -5.08 6.39
CA TYR A 69 -2.31 -5.63 7.05
C TYR A 69 -1.13 -5.71 6.09
N ILE A 70 0.06 -5.54 6.64
CA ILE A 70 1.28 -5.84 5.93
C ILE A 70 2.21 -6.64 6.84
N ILE A 71 2.56 -7.85 6.40
CA ILE A 71 3.24 -8.84 7.23
C ILE A 71 4.53 -9.25 6.53
N SER A 72 5.66 -8.99 7.15
CA SER A 72 6.97 -9.46 6.67
C SER A 72 7.08 -10.98 6.82
N LEU A 73 7.53 -11.66 5.77
CA LEU A 73 7.83 -13.11 5.78
C LEU A 73 9.34 -13.40 5.91
N GLY A 74 10.18 -12.36 5.96
CA GLY A 74 11.64 -12.49 5.84
C GLY A 74 12.09 -12.67 4.39
N GLY A 75 13.41 -12.66 4.17
CA GLY A 75 14.00 -12.89 2.84
C GLY A 75 13.50 -11.95 1.74
N TRP A 76 13.32 -10.65 2.05
CA TRP A 76 12.82 -9.63 1.13
C TRP A 76 11.39 -9.89 0.61
N LYS A 77 10.58 -10.64 1.38
CA LYS A 77 9.20 -10.94 1.04
C LYS A 77 8.27 -10.46 2.16
N ALA A 78 7.10 -9.98 1.76
CA ALA A 78 5.98 -9.71 2.66
C ALA A 78 4.67 -10.09 1.97
N VAL A 79 3.59 -10.08 2.76
CA VAL A 79 2.21 -10.21 2.29
C VAL A 79 1.46 -8.95 2.66
N PHE A 80 0.76 -8.40 1.68
CA PHE A 80 -0.18 -7.32 1.87
C PHE A 80 -1.59 -7.87 1.79
N VAL A 81 -2.44 -7.43 2.71
CA VAL A 81 -3.86 -7.78 2.79
C VAL A 81 -4.65 -6.48 2.86
N PHE A 82 -5.67 -6.34 2.01
CA PHE A 82 -6.66 -5.28 2.05
C PHE A 82 -8.04 -5.90 1.83
N GLU A 83 -8.84 -5.97 2.88
CA GLU A 83 -10.09 -6.73 2.92
C GLU A 83 -9.87 -8.18 2.43
N THR A 84 -10.50 -8.55 1.33
CA THR A 84 -10.40 -9.88 0.71
C THR A 84 -9.26 -9.97 -0.31
N PHE A 85 -8.63 -8.85 -0.67
CA PHE A 85 -7.53 -8.82 -1.62
C PHE A 85 -6.21 -9.10 -0.89
N THR A 86 -5.42 -10.04 -1.42
CA THR A 86 -4.13 -10.42 -0.85
C THR A 86 -3.12 -10.63 -1.96
N PHE A 87 -1.92 -10.07 -1.79
CA PHE A 87 -0.79 -10.38 -2.66
C PHE A 87 0.52 -10.41 -1.87
N GLY A 88 1.46 -11.24 -2.34
CA GLY A 88 2.74 -11.46 -1.68
C GLY A 88 3.93 -11.16 -2.57
N GLY A 89 5.11 -11.11 -1.96
CA GLY A 89 6.39 -11.04 -2.66
C GLY A 89 7.20 -9.80 -2.32
N PHE A 90 8.01 -9.36 -3.29
CA PHE A 90 8.94 -8.25 -3.11
C PHE A 90 8.24 -6.89 -3.07
N ILE A 91 7.14 -6.71 -3.79
CA ILE A 91 6.39 -5.44 -3.81
C ILE A 91 5.81 -5.11 -2.41
N PRO A 92 5.06 -6.00 -1.73
CA PRO A 92 4.66 -5.77 -0.35
C PRO A 92 5.83 -5.53 0.60
N TYR A 93 6.99 -6.15 0.37
CA TYR A 93 8.16 -5.92 1.20
C TYR A 93 8.66 -4.47 1.09
N LEU A 94 8.71 -3.92 -0.12
CA LEU A 94 9.05 -2.52 -0.34
C LEU A 94 8.02 -1.58 0.29
N MET A 95 6.72 -1.90 0.17
CA MET A 95 5.66 -1.14 0.82
C MET A 95 5.83 -1.13 2.35
N LYS A 96 6.17 -2.27 2.94
CA LYS A 96 6.42 -2.39 4.39
C LYS A 96 7.59 -1.51 4.82
N LEU A 97 8.71 -1.57 4.09
CA LEU A 97 9.85 -0.71 4.35
C LEU A 97 9.44 0.76 4.30
N PHE A 98 8.70 1.17 3.28
CA PHE A 98 8.22 2.54 3.16
C PHE A 98 7.35 2.98 4.35
N ILE A 99 6.39 2.15 4.77
CA ILE A 99 5.49 2.46 5.88
C ILE A 99 6.27 2.62 7.18
N GLU A 100 7.20 1.72 7.51
CA GLU A 100 8.03 1.86 8.72
C GLU A 100 8.87 3.12 8.70
N VAL A 101 9.44 3.41 7.54
CA VAL A 101 10.30 4.56 7.32
C VAL A 101 9.56 5.88 7.48
N VAL A 102 8.34 5.99 6.96
CA VAL A 102 7.56 7.23 7.03
C VAL A 102 6.78 7.32 8.33
N VAL A 103 5.99 6.30 8.63
CA VAL A 103 4.99 6.35 9.72
C VAL A 103 5.64 6.12 11.07
N VAL A 104 6.48 5.08 11.22
CA VAL A 104 7.04 4.74 12.54
C VAL A 104 8.11 5.74 12.97
N ASN A 105 8.89 6.29 12.03
CA ASN A 105 9.90 7.30 12.37
C ASN A 105 9.29 8.65 12.74
N ASP A 106 8.16 9.05 12.13
CA ASP A 106 7.44 10.25 12.51
C ASP A 106 6.89 10.13 13.95
N PHE A 107 6.29 8.97 14.28
CA PHE A 107 5.86 8.65 15.64
C PHE A 107 6.98 8.67 16.69
N ARG A 108 8.23 8.41 16.32
CA ARG A 108 9.39 8.39 17.24
C ARG A 108 10.01 9.78 17.48
N GLY A 109 9.54 10.83 16.80
CA GLY A 109 9.99 12.20 17.05
C GLY A 109 11.47 12.47 16.73
N ILE A 110 12.11 11.66 15.88
CA ILE A 110 13.52 11.83 15.51
C ILE A 110 13.64 12.85 14.36
N ILE A 111 13.42 14.12 14.70
CA ILE A 111 13.42 15.25 13.75
C ILE A 111 14.81 15.44 13.08
N GLY A 112 15.91 15.00 13.69
CA GLY A 112 17.27 15.16 13.14
C GLY A 112 17.71 14.11 12.09
N PHE A 113 17.07 12.94 12.04
CA PHE A 113 17.40 11.88 11.07
C PHE A 113 16.56 12.02 9.77
N ASN A 114 15.47 12.79 9.82
CA ASN A 114 14.48 12.93 8.76
C ASN A 114 15.05 13.49 7.45
N THR A 115 16.02 14.41 7.48
CA THR A 115 16.57 14.99 6.25
C THR A 115 17.51 14.02 5.52
N ILE A 116 18.41 13.36 6.26
CA ILE A 116 19.31 12.34 5.70
C ILE A 116 18.51 11.14 5.22
N HIS A 117 17.49 10.75 5.99
CA HIS A 117 16.62 9.64 5.63
C HIS A 117 15.73 9.95 4.41
N GLN A 118 15.17 11.17 4.30
CA GLN A 118 14.43 11.59 3.10
C GLN A 118 15.33 11.59 1.85
N ILE A 119 16.59 12.01 1.98
CA ILE A 119 17.57 11.93 0.87
C ILE A 119 17.87 10.47 0.52
N MET A 120 18.10 9.61 1.52
CA MET A 120 18.32 8.18 1.26
C MET A 120 17.10 7.50 0.64
N ASN A 121 15.89 7.83 1.08
CA ASN A 121 14.65 7.32 0.50
C ASN A 121 14.48 7.82 -0.94
N TYR A 122 14.77 9.09 -1.21
CA TYR A 122 14.79 9.63 -2.58
C TYR A 122 15.76 8.86 -3.49
N ILE A 123 16.96 8.55 -2.99
CA ILE A 123 17.94 7.72 -3.71
C ILE A 123 17.37 6.32 -3.96
N VAL A 124 16.77 5.69 -2.96
CA VAL A 124 16.14 4.37 -3.10
C VAL A 124 14.99 4.40 -4.12
N TYR A 125 14.16 5.45 -4.12
CA TYR A 125 13.10 5.62 -5.14
C TYR A 125 13.66 5.73 -6.54
N VAL A 126 14.70 6.54 -6.74
CA VAL A 126 15.37 6.68 -8.02
C VAL A 126 15.96 5.32 -8.45
N MET A 127 16.61 4.59 -7.55
CA MET A 127 17.18 3.27 -7.86
C MET A 127 16.10 2.24 -8.20
N LEU A 128 14.97 2.21 -7.48
CA LEU A 128 13.85 1.32 -7.77
C LEU A 128 13.18 1.66 -9.10
N TYR A 129 13.02 2.96 -9.40
CA TYR A 129 12.46 3.43 -10.65
C TYR A 129 13.37 3.07 -11.84
N ILE A 130 14.69 3.28 -11.71
CA ILE A 130 15.69 2.83 -12.68
C ILE A 130 15.64 1.32 -12.85
N TYR A 131 15.57 0.55 -11.77
CA TYR A 131 15.48 -0.90 -11.83
C TYR A 131 14.22 -1.35 -12.59
N MET A 132 13.07 -0.74 -12.33
CA MET A 132 11.82 -1.04 -13.03
C MET A 132 11.90 -0.71 -14.53
N ILE A 133 12.50 0.43 -14.90
CA ILE A 133 12.77 0.78 -16.29
C ILE A 133 13.70 -0.25 -16.92
N MET A 134 14.77 -0.66 -16.24
CA MET A 134 15.70 -1.67 -16.75
C MET A 134 15.03 -3.02 -16.98
N GLN A 135 14.17 -3.47 -16.05
CA GLN A 135 13.39 -4.70 -16.23
C GLN A 135 12.45 -4.60 -17.45
N LEU A 136 11.80 -3.46 -17.65
CA LEU A 136 10.95 -3.21 -18.80
C LEU A 136 11.77 -3.22 -20.10
N LEU A 137 12.92 -2.55 -20.13
CA LEU A 137 13.84 -2.52 -21.27
C LEU A 137 14.34 -3.92 -21.64
N PHE A 138 14.72 -4.75 -20.65
CA PHE A 138 15.12 -6.13 -20.88
C PHE A 138 13.98 -6.99 -21.40
N ALA A 139 12.74 -6.76 -20.97
CA ALA A 139 11.57 -7.49 -21.47
C ALA A 139 11.24 -7.15 -22.94
N ILE A 140 11.40 -5.89 -23.35
CA ILE A 140 11.09 -5.44 -24.74
C ILE A 140 12.24 -5.64 -25.73
N ALA A 141 13.50 -5.68 -25.27
CA ALA A 141 14.68 -5.89 -26.11
C ALA A 141 14.61 -7.15 -27.02
N PRO A 142 14.21 -8.34 -26.55
CA PRO A 142 14.06 -9.51 -27.41
C PRO A 142 12.87 -9.38 -28.38
N LEU A 143 11.86 -8.57 -28.06
CA LEU A 143 10.71 -8.33 -28.94
C LEU A 143 11.11 -7.50 -30.16
N GLY A 144 11.86 -6.42 -29.95
CA GLY A 144 12.30 -5.52 -31.02
C GLY A 144 13.29 -6.16 -31.99
N SER A 145 14.16 -7.06 -31.50
CA SER A 145 15.09 -7.81 -32.35
C SER A 145 14.36 -8.84 -33.23
N LYS A 146 13.36 -9.53 -32.69
CA LYS A 146 12.55 -10.50 -33.43
C LYS A 146 11.73 -9.85 -34.54
N ILE A 147 11.10 -8.71 -34.27
CA ILE A 147 10.34 -7.94 -35.27
C ILE A 147 11.24 -7.49 -36.44
N LYS A 148 12.44 -6.97 -36.16
CA LYS A 148 13.40 -6.59 -37.20
C LYS A 148 13.88 -7.76 -38.05
N GLN A 149 13.98 -8.95 -37.47
CA GLN A 149 14.41 -10.14 -38.18
C GLN A 149 13.31 -10.65 -39.12
N ASP A 150 12.06 -10.70 -38.65
CA ASP A 150 10.92 -11.14 -39.45
C ASP A 150 10.68 -10.20 -40.66
N GLN A 151 10.75 -8.88 -40.45
CA GLN A 151 10.63 -7.91 -41.54
C GLN A 151 11.72 -8.05 -42.62
N ARG A 152 12.96 -8.37 -42.23
CA ARG A 152 14.05 -8.60 -43.21
C ARG A 152 13.84 -9.87 -44.03
N VAL A 153 13.26 -10.91 -43.44
CA VAL A 153 12.95 -12.16 -44.15
C VAL A 153 11.82 -11.91 -45.15
N GLU A 154 10.79 -11.18 -44.76
CA GLU A 154 9.65 -10.85 -45.63
C GLU A 154 10.06 -9.95 -46.80
N LEU A 155 10.87 -8.91 -46.56
CA LEU A 155 11.43 -8.05 -47.61
C LEU A 155 12.24 -8.84 -48.65
N LYS A 156 13.03 -9.83 -48.22
CA LYS A 156 13.80 -10.68 -49.15
C LYS A 156 12.90 -11.56 -50.01
N ARG A 157 11.80 -12.10 -49.47
CA ARG A 157 10.82 -12.86 -50.25
C ARG A 157 10.17 -12.00 -51.32
N ILE A 158 9.68 -10.82 -50.94
CA ILE A 158 9.04 -9.89 -51.87
C ILE A 158 10.00 -9.48 -53.00
N GLN A 159 11.27 -9.24 -52.68
CA GLN A 159 12.29 -8.95 -53.69
C GLN A 159 12.52 -10.11 -54.66
N GLN A 160 12.57 -11.35 -54.17
CA GLN A 160 12.70 -12.54 -55.00
C GLN A 160 11.50 -12.74 -55.93
N GLU A 161 10.28 -12.60 -55.42
CA GLU A 161 9.06 -12.69 -56.23
C GLU A 161 9.04 -11.65 -57.35
N ILE A 162 9.41 -10.39 -57.05
CA ILE A 162 9.51 -9.33 -58.05
C ILE A 162 10.55 -9.65 -59.14
N GLU A 163 11.69 -10.23 -58.78
CA GLU A 163 12.71 -10.63 -59.75
C GLU A 163 12.26 -11.79 -60.65
N GLU A 164 11.51 -12.76 -60.11
CA GLU A 164 10.93 -13.85 -60.90
C GLU A 164 9.86 -13.36 -61.87
N PHE A 165 8.98 -12.45 -61.44
CA PHE A 165 7.99 -11.82 -62.31
C PHE A 165 8.61 -11.02 -63.46
N LYS A 166 9.77 -10.39 -63.25
CA LYS A 166 10.47 -9.63 -64.31
C LYS A 166 11.14 -10.51 -65.37
N LYS A 167 11.28 -11.81 -65.12
CA LYS A 167 11.92 -12.77 -66.06
C LYS A 167 10.91 -13.50 -66.96
N GLN A 168 9.62 -13.34 -66.70
CA GLN A 168 8.52 -13.81 -67.55
C GLN A 168 8.12 -12.72 -68.55
#